data_AF-A0A8S3KDK0-F1
#
_entry.id   AF-A0A8S3KDK0-F1
#
_cell.length_a   1.000
_cell.length_b   1.000
_cell.length_c   1.000
_cell.angle_alpha   90.00
_cell.angle_beta   90.00
_cell.angle_gamma   90.00
#
_symmetry.space_group_name_H-M   'P 1'
#
loop_
_entity.id
_entity.type
_entity.pdbx_description
1 polymer ?
#
loop_
_entity_poly.entity_id
_entity_poly.type
_entity_poly.pdbx_seq_one_letter_code
_entity_poly.pdbx_strand_id
1 'polypeptide(L)'
;MHGKCGATYESGSLRRYHLGRTETIRSCTLEAQQFARAMTEQHNETGSHTKYELFLKAMQAQRQYTTDAINAKGIDRHLLGLRLIAAENNLPKPALYNHISYKRAMHYILSTSQVIC
;
A
#
# COMPACT_ATOMS: atom_id res chain seq x y z
N MET A 1 2.69 -18.47 4.29
CA MET A 1 3.94 -18.94 3.65
C MET A 1 5.20 -18.29 4.23
N HIS A 2 5.30 -16.94 4.31
CA HIS A 2 6.56 -16.28 4.74
C HIS A 2 6.60 -15.77 6.19
N GLY A 3 5.52 -15.87 6.96
CA GLY A 3 5.46 -15.41 8.37
C GLY A 3 5.61 -13.89 8.56
N LYS A 4 5.68 -13.12 7.48
CA LYS A 4 5.85 -11.66 7.51
C LYS A 4 5.08 -10.98 6.38
N CYS A 5 4.67 -9.75 6.64
CA CYS A 5 4.14 -8.84 5.62
C CYS A 5 5.26 -7.93 5.10
N GLY A 6 5.09 -7.34 3.92
CA GLY A 6 6.04 -6.36 3.39
C GLY A 6 5.37 -5.43 2.38
N ALA A 7 6.14 -4.50 1.83
CA ALA A 7 5.61 -3.51 0.92
C ALA A 7 4.96 -4.19 -0.30
N THR A 8 3.68 -3.90 -0.50
CA THR A 8 2.87 -4.43 -1.59
C THR A 8 2.45 -3.29 -2.51
N TYR A 9 2.61 -3.50 -3.81
CA TYR A 9 2.11 -2.63 -4.86
C TYR A 9 0.88 -3.25 -5.49
N GLU A 10 -0.19 -2.48 -5.62
CA GLU A 10 -1.35 -2.80 -6.44
C GLU A 10 -1.68 -1.59 -7.32
N SER A 11 -2.03 -1.83 -8.59
CA SER A 11 -2.32 -0.74 -9.53
C SER A 11 -3.71 -0.12 -9.30
N GLY A 12 -3.76 1.15 -8.89
CA GLY A 12 -4.99 1.95 -8.86
C GLY A 12 -5.10 2.87 -10.07
N SER A 13 -6.16 2.77 -10.87
CA SER A 13 -6.30 3.58 -12.09
C SER A 13 -6.60 5.05 -11.79
N LEU A 14 -5.86 5.95 -12.44
CA LEU A 14 -6.10 7.40 -12.41
C LEU A 14 -6.77 7.92 -13.69
N ARG A 15 -7.36 7.05 -14.52
CA ARG A 15 -7.93 7.41 -15.83
C ARG A 15 -9.06 8.46 -15.79
N ARG A 16 -9.58 8.77 -14.60
CA ARG A 16 -10.52 9.89 -14.39
C ARG A 16 -9.88 11.27 -14.53
N TYR A 17 -8.54 11.35 -14.42
CA TYR A 17 -7.77 12.57 -14.62
C TYR A 17 -7.18 12.59 -16.03
N HIS A 18 -7.02 13.79 -16.60
CA HIS A 18 -6.38 13.97 -17.90
C HIS A 18 -4.95 13.39 -17.89
N LEU A 19 -4.61 12.57 -18.89
CA LEU A 19 -3.35 11.80 -18.99
C LEU A 19 -3.07 10.87 -17.79
N GLY A 20 -4.08 10.62 -16.95
CA GLY A 20 -3.95 9.79 -15.76
C GLY A 20 -3.60 8.34 -16.10
N ARG A 21 -2.52 7.84 -15.51
CA ARG A 21 -2.10 6.43 -15.60
C ARG A 21 -2.54 5.68 -14.35
N THR A 22 -1.64 5.53 -13.37
CA THR A 22 -1.90 4.78 -12.14
C THR A 22 -1.30 5.47 -10.92
N GLU A 23 -1.93 5.25 -9.78
CA GLU A 23 -1.35 5.39 -8.44
C GLU A 23 -1.13 3.99 -7.83
N THR A 24 -0.34 3.91 -6.77
CA THR A 24 -0.15 2.70 -5.96
C THR A 24 -1.22 2.60 -4.88
N ILE A 25 -1.94 1.49 -4.86
CA ILE A 25 -2.69 1.01 -3.70
C ILE A 25 -1.72 0.17 -2.86
N ARG A 26 -1.56 0.52 -1.57
CA ARG A 26 -0.66 -0.19 -0.65
C ARG A 26 -1.45 -1.19 0.17
N SER A 27 -1.69 -2.38 -0.38
CA SER A 27 -2.61 -3.38 0.19
C SER A 27 -2.12 -4.04 1.50
N CYS A 28 -0.85 -3.85 1.85
CA CYS A 28 -0.29 -4.29 3.13
C CYS A 28 -0.59 -3.27 4.25
N THR A 29 -1.86 -3.16 4.66
CA THR A 29 -2.29 -2.29 5.77
C THR A 29 -2.08 -2.96 7.13
N LEU A 30 -2.22 -2.17 8.21
CA LEU A 30 -2.15 -2.70 9.58
C LEU A 30 -3.30 -3.68 9.86
N GLU A 31 -4.49 -3.38 9.36
CA GLU A 31 -5.69 -4.22 9.49
C GLU A 31 -5.51 -5.55 8.75
N ALA A 32 -4.97 -5.51 7.53
CA ALA A 32 -4.64 -6.71 6.77
C ALA A 32 -3.61 -7.58 7.50
N GLN A 33 -2.60 -6.96 8.12
CA GLN A 33 -1.62 -7.68 8.94
C GLN A 33 -2.25 -8.30 10.18
N GLN A 34 -3.11 -7.58 10.90
CA GLN A 34 -3.81 -8.09 12.09
C GLN A 34 -4.70 -9.29 11.73
N PHE A 35 -5.47 -9.17 10.65
CA PHE A 35 -6.28 -10.27 10.14
C PHE A 35 -5.42 -11.49 9.76
N ALA A 36 -4.33 -11.28 9.00
CA ALA A 36 -3.45 -12.37 8.59
C ALA A 36 -2.81 -13.10 9.79
N ARG A 37 -2.41 -12.36 10.84
CA ARG A 37 -1.88 -12.93 12.08
C ARG A 37 -2.93 -13.77 12.80
N ALA A 38 -4.12 -13.20 13.03
CA ALA A 38 -5.22 -13.92 13.67
C ALA A 38 -5.60 -15.22 12.95
N MET A 39 -5.43 -15.29 11.62
CA MET A 39 -5.70 -16.49 10.84
C MET A 39 -4.58 -17.54 10.87
N THR A 40 -3.34 -17.18 11.23
CA THR A 40 -2.15 -18.03 11.02
C THR A 40 -1.38 -18.38 12.30
N GLU A 41 -1.67 -17.74 13.43
CA GLU A 41 -1.02 -18.06 14.71
C GLU A 41 -1.44 -19.44 15.24
N GLN A 42 -0.44 -20.25 15.63
CA GLN A 42 -0.59 -21.68 15.96
C GLN A 42 -1.36 -21.93 17.27
N HIS A 43 -1.32 -20.99 18.21
CA HIS A 43 -2.06 -21.03 19.48
C HIS A 43 -3.40 -20.31 19.31
N ASN A 44 -4.25 -20.86 18.45
CA ASN A 44 -5.42 -20.20 17.86
C ASN A 44 -6.55 -19.92 18.88
N GLU A 45 -6.28 -19.11 19.91
CA GLU A 45 -7.20 -18.65 20.95
C GLU A 45 -8.19 -17.59 20.42
N THR A 46 -7.93 -17.06 19.23
CA THR A 46 -8.82 -16.07 18.61
C THR A 46 -10.07 -16.77 18.09
N GLY A 47 -11.22 -16.48 18.70
CA GLY A 47 -12.51 -17.01 18.29
C GLY A 47 -12.91 -16.61 16.86
N SER A 48 -13.70 -17.46 16.21
CA SER A 48 -14.16 -17.25 14.82
C SER A 48 -14.85 -15.89 14.60
N HIS A 49 -15.57 -15.39 15.61
CA HIS A 49 -16.22 -14.09 15.57
C HIS A 49 -15.20 -12.94 15.44
N THR A 50 -14.17 -12.92 16.29
CA THR A 50 -13.10 -11.90 16.24
C THR A 50 -12.34 -11.94 14.91
N LYS A 51 -12.07 -13.12 14.36
CA LYS A 51 -11.45 -13.26 13.03
C LYS A 51 -12.29 -12.62 11.93
N TYR A 52 -13.61 -12.81 12.00
CA TYR A 52 -14.54 -12.19 11.05
C TYR A 52 -14.57 -10.66 11.19
N GLU A 53 -14.57 -10.13 12.41
CA GLU A 53 -14.47 -8.68 12.62
C GLU A 53 -13.16 -8.09 12.07
N LEU A 54 -12.03 -8.77 12.28
CA LEU A 54 -10.74 -8.36 11.71
C LEU A 54 -10.74 -8.42 10.18
N PHE A 55 -11.39 -9.42 9.60
CA PHE A 55 -11.60 -9.50 8.16
C PHE A 55 -12.37 -8.28 7.63
N LEU A 56 -13.48 -7.92 8.27
CA LEU A 56 -14.28 -6.75 7.88
C LEU A 56 -13.47 -5.45 7.96
N LYS A 57 -12.67 -5.28 9.02
CA LYS A 57 -11.76 -4.12 9.16
C LYS A 57 -10.71 -4.08 8.05
N ALA A 58 -10.10 -5.21 7.72
CA ALA A 58 -9.13 -5.30 6.61
C ALA A 58 -9.77 -4.95 5.26
N MET A 59 -10.99 -5.41 5.00
CA MET A 59 -11.75 -5.06 3.79
C MET A 59 -12.11 -3.59 3.72
N GLN A 60 -12.53 -3.00 4.84
CA GLN A 60 -12.82 -1.58 4.92
C GLN A 60 -11.57 -0.73 4.66
N ALA A 61 -10.43 -1.08 5.26
CA ALA A 61 -9.17 -0.38 5.06
C ALA A 61 -8.69 -0.46 3.60
N GLN A 62 -8.75 -1.66 2.99
CA GLN A 62 -8.42 -1.84 1.58
C GLN A 62 -9.32 -0.97 0.68
N ARG A 63 -10.65 -1.02 0.89
CA ARG A 63 -11.62 -0.23 0.11
C ARG A 63 -11.38 1.26 0.25
N GLN A 64 -11.09 1.73 1.46
CA GLN A 64 -10.77 3.13 1.71
C GLN A 64 -9.49 3.53 0.96
N TYR A 65 -8.41 2.75 1.06
CA TYR A 65 -7.16 3.04 0.37
C TYR A 65 -7.33 3.02 -1.16
N THR A 66 -8.07 2.04 -1.70
CA THR A 66 -8.41 2.00 -3.12
C THR A 66 -9.14 3.27 -3.54
N THR A 67 -10.13 3.69 -2.75
CA THR A 67 -10.89 4.93 -3.01
C THR A 67 -9.98 6.15 -3.00
N ASP A 68 -9.09 6.27 -2.02
CA ASP A 68 -8.14 7.39 -1.95
C ASP A 68 -7.16 7.38 -3.13
N ALA A 69 -6.60 6.23 -3.49
CA ALA A 69 -5.68 6.09 -4.61
C ALA A 69 -6.32 6.50 -5.95
N ILE A 70 -7.54 6.02 -6.26
CA ILE A 70 -8.23 6.37 -7.52
C ILE A 70 -8.72 7.83 -7.53
N ASN A 71 -8.80 8.48 -6.37
CA ASN A 71 -9.07 9.92 -6.22
C ASN A 71 -7.78 10.77 -6.14
N ALA A 72 -6.64 10.23 -6.58
CA ALA A 72 -5.32 10.89 -6.54
C ALA A 72 -4.89 11.39 -5.15
N LYS A 73 -5.32 10.70 -4.08
CA LYS A 73 -4.92 10.95 -2.69
C LYS A 73 -3.87 9.94 -2.18
N GLY A 74 -3.29 9.15 -3.08
CA GLY A 74 -2.15 8.29 -2.76
C GLY A 74 -0.86 9.08 -2.57
N ILE A 75 0.14 8.45 -1.96
CA ILE A 75 1.41 9.10 -1.63
C ILE A 75 2.52 8.85 -2.66
N ASP A 76 2.40 7.79 -3.45
CA ASP A 76 3.51 7.24 -4.23
C ASP A 76 3.90 8.13 -5.40
N ARG A 77 2.93 8.54 -6.24
CA ARG A 77 3.24 9.49 -7.33
C ARG A 77 3.56 10.87 -6.79
N HIS A 78 2.96 11.27 -5.67
CA HIS A 78 3.28 12.56 -5.03
C HIS A 78 4.74 12.61 -4.56
N LEU A 79 5.20 11.60 -3.79
CA LEU A 79 6.59 11.50 -3.34
C LEU A 79 7.56 11.36 -4.52
N LEU A 80 7.17 10.64 -5.58
CA LEU A 80 7.98 10.59 -6.80
C LEU A 80 8.11 11.97 -7.44
N GLY A 81 7.01 12.72 -7.57
CA GLY A 81 7.00 14.08 -8.12
C GLY A 81 7.92 15.02 -7.35
N LEU A 82 7.81 15.04 -6.02
CA LEU A 82 8.69 15.85 -5.16
C LEU A 82 10.18 15.48 -5.34
N ARG A 83 10.50 14.19 -5.51
CA ARG A 83 11.88 13.74 -5.76
C ARG A 83 12.40 14.25 -7.12
N LEU A 84 11.56 14.18 -8.14
CA LEU A 84 11.93 14.60 -9.50
C LEU A 84 12.08 16.12 -9.58
N ILE A 85 11.16 16.88 -8.97
CA ILE A 85 11.25 18.34 -8.90
C ILE A 85 12.54 18.78 -8.20
N ALA A 86 12.91 18.15 -7.07
CA ALA A 86 14.16 18.46 -6.40
C ALA A 86 15.38 18.20 -7.30
N ALA A 87 15.38 17.09 -8.05
CA ALA A 87 16.46 16.76 -8.98
C ALA A 87 16.55 17.74 -10.16
N GLU A 88 15.41 18.09 -10.75
CA GLU A 88 15.31 19.04 -11.86
C GLU A 88 15.81 20.44 -11.48
N ASN A 89 15.56 20.85 -10.23
CA ASN A 89 15.99 22.14 -9.69
C ASN A 89 17.40 22.09 -9.08
N ASN A 90 18.16 21.00 -9.25
CA ASN A 90 19.48 20.80 -8.66
C ASN A 90 19.51 20.99 -7.13
N LEU A 91 18.39 20.73 -6.46
CA LEU A 91 18.30 20.78 -5.01
C LEU A 91 18.89 19.51 -4.40
N PRO A 92 19.48 19.60 -3.19
CA PRO A 92 19.94 18.43 -2.49
C PRO A 92 18.77 17.48 -2.25
N LYS A 93 18.97 16.20 -2.54
CA LYS A 93 17.98 15.15 -2.31
C LYS A 93 17.55 15.14 -0.84
N PRO A 94 16.26 15.35 -0.51
CA PRO A 94 15.81 15.39 0.88
C PRO A 94 16.14 14.11 1.64
N ALA A 95 16.49 14.24 2.93
CA ALA A 95 16.93 13.14 3.78
C ALA A 95 15.93 11.97 3.83
N LEU A 96 14.63 12.26 3.73
CA LEU A 96 13.54 11.28 3.65
C LEU A 96 13.83 10.17 2.62
N TYR A 97 14.29 10.53 1.43
CA TYR A 97 14.51 9.58 0.33
C TYR A 97 15.74 8.67 0.52
N ASN A 98 16.61 9.00 1.48
CA ASN A 98 17.75 8.17 1.86
C ASN A 98 17.46 7.33 3.10
N HIS A 99 16.39 7.66 3.84
CA HIS A 99 15.97 6.95 5.03
C HIS A 99 15.61 5.49 4.73
N ILE A 100 15.98 4.59 5.65
CA ILE A 100 15.76 3.14 5.49
C ILE A 100 14.29 2.79 5.31
N SER A 101 13.39 3.50 6.01
CA SER A 101 11.94 3.29 5.90
C SER A 101 11.43 3.61 4.49
N TYR A 102 11.90 4.69 3.86
CA TYR A 102 11.51 5.02 2.49
C TYR A 102 12.00 3.94 1.51
N LYS A 103 13.27 3.53 1.64
CA LYS A 103 13.85 2.46 0.81
C LYS A 103 13.07 1.15 0.94
N ARG A 104 12.69 0.76 2.17
CA ARG A 104 11.86 -0.43 2.42
C ARG A 104 10.44 -0.28 1.89
N ALA A 105 9.82 0.89 2.07
CA ALA A 105 8.46 1.15 1.61
C ALA A 105 8.34 1.16 0.07
N MET A 106 9.40 1.53 -0.64
CA MET A 106 9.44 1.54 -2.11
C MET A 106 9.99 0.24 -2.72
N HIS A 107 10.37 -0.74 -1.90
CA HIS A 107 10.82 -2.05 -2.37
C HIS A 107 9.67 -3.05 -2.30
N TYR A 108 8.87 -3.10 -3.37
CA TYR A 108 7.69 -3.95 -3.46
C TYR A 108 8.07 -5.43 -3.59
N ILE A 109 7.93 -6.17 -2.48
CA ILE A 109 8.16 -7.62 -2.47
C ILE A 109 7.00 -8.39 -3.10
N LEU A 110 5.83 -7.75 -3.19
CA LEU A 110 4.64 -8.25 -3.86
C LEU A 110 4.11 -7.14 -4.76
N SER A 111 3.98 -7.44 -6.05
CA SER A 111 3.48 -6.51 -7.07
C SER A 111 2.30 -7.16 -7.78
N THR A 112 1.14 -6.50 -7.76
CA THR A 112 -0.12 -7.05 -8.23
C THR A 112 -0.90 -6.05 -9.08
N SER A 113 -1.85 -6.57 -9.83
CA SER A 113 -2.85 -5.79 -10.57
C SER A 113 -4.08 -6.65 -10.82
N GLN A 114 -5.26 -6.03 -10.77
CA GLN A 114 -6.47 -6.64 -11.31
C GLN A 114 -6.59 -6.30 -12.80
N VAL A 115 -6.66 -7.32 -13.66
CA VAL A 115 -6.98 -7.19 -15.09
C VAL A 115 -8.27 -7.96 -15.31
N ILE A 116 -9.36 -7.23 -15.53
CA ILE A 116 -10.64 -7.86 -15.88
C ILE A 116 -10.62 -8.08 -17.39
N CYS A 117 -10.68 -9.34 -17.80
CA CYS A 117 -10.86 -9.75 -19.19
C CYS A 117 -12.32 -9.59 -19.62
#